data_AF-A0A0F2JDW1-F1
#
_entry.id   AF-A0A0F2JDW1-F1
#
_cell.length_a   1.000
_cell.length_b   1.000
_cell.length_c   1.000
_cell.angle_alpha   90.00
_cell.angle_beta   90.00
_cell.angle_gamma   90.00
#
_symmetry.space_group_name_H-M   'P 1'
#
loop_
_entity.id
_entity.type
_entity.pdbx_description
1 polymer ?
#
loop_
_entity_poly.entity_id
_entity_poly.type
_entity_poly.pdbx_seq_one_letter_code
_entity_poly.pdbx_strand_id
1 'polypeptide(L)' 'MKNPLSVDELLELAKLGRIAVQGLLNKKSKTYKELGKDLEESNELAVASFLATNPKAMIRPLVVRNNELIIGFKDK' A
#
# COMPACT_ATOMS: atom_id res chain seq x y z
N MET A 1 -13.01 15.70 2.93
CA MET A 1 -12.77 14.61 1.95
C MET A 1 -11.51 13.87 2.37
N LYS A 2 -11.49 12.53 2.31
CA LYS A 2 -10.24 11.76 2.43
C LYS A 2 -9.80 11.48 0.99
N ASN A 3 -8.83 12.24 0.48
CA ASN A 3 -8.26 11.97 -0.83
C ASN A 3 -7.36 10.72 -0.71
N PRO A 4 -7.73 9.59 -1.32
CA PRO A 4 -6.84 8.44 -1.38
C PRO A 4 -5.61 8.79 -2.22
N LEU A 5 -4.49 8.13 -1.93
CA LEU A 5 -3.28 8.25 -2.72
C LEU A 5 -3.56 7.77 -4.15
N SER A 6 -3.06 8.52 -5.12
CA SER A 6 -3.03 8.15 -6.53
C SER A 6 -2.06 6.98 -6.78
N VAL A 7 -2.14 6.42 -7.99
CA VAL A 7 -1.23 5.35 -8.42
C VAL A 7 0.22 5.80 -8.38
N ASP A 8 0.51 6.99 -8.87
CA ASP A 8 1.86 7.54 -8.90
C ASP A 8 2.41 7.79 -7.49
N GLU A 9 1.60 8.36 -6.59
CA GLU A 9 1.99 8.55 -5.19
C GLU A 9 2.29 7.23 -4.48
N LEU A 10 1.54 6.15 -4.79
CA LEU A 10 1.78 4.82 -4.22
C LEU A 10 3.09 4.20 -4.72
N LEU A 11 3.40 4.37 -6.02
CA LEU A 11 4.68 3.94 -6.61
C LEU A 11 5.86 4.72 -5.99
N GLU A 12 5.71 6.04 -5.84
CA GLU A 12 6.73 6.88 -5.20
C GLU A 12 6.94 6.53 -3.72
N LEU A 13 5.85 6.26 -2.98
CA LEU A 13 5.91 5.81 -1.60
C LEU A 13 6.65 4.48 -1.45
N ALA A 14 6.34 3.49 -2.30
CA ALA A 14 7.01 2.20 -2.28
C ALA A 14 8.52 2.35 -2.57
N LYS A 15 8.86 3.17 -3.58
CA LYS A 15 10.23 3.52 -3.92
C LYS A 15 10.97 4.20 -2.75
N LEU A 16 10.31 5.12 -2.04
CA LEU A 16 10.84 5.77 -0.85
C LEU A 16 11.15 4.77 0.27
N GLY A 17 10.25 3.80 0.47
CA GLY A 17 10.43 2.71 1.42
C GLY A 17 11.40 1.63 0.98
N ARG A 18 11.95 1.71 -0.25
CA ARG A 18 12.77 0.67 -0.87
C ARG A 18 12.09 -0.71 -0.86
N ILE A 19 10.78 -0.71 -1.05
CA ILE A 19 9.95 -1.92 -1.16
C ILE A 19 9.21 -1.91 -2.49
N ALA A 20 8.72 -3.09 -2.89
CA ALA A 20 7.74 -3.18 -3.95
C ALA A 20 6.36 -2.71 -3.48
N VAL A 21 5.48 -2.28 -4.39
CA VAL A 21 4.12 -1.81 -4.04
C VAL A 21 3.31 -2.89 -3.31
N GLN A 22 3.56 -4.18 -3.61
CA GLN A 22 2.98 -5.33 -2.91
C GLN A 22 3.23 -5.29 -1.40
N GLY A 23 4.35 -4.69 -0.97
CA GLY A 23 4.68 -4.51 0.45
C GLY A 23 3.73 -3.56 1.19
N LEU A 24 2.92 -2.78 0.46
CA LEU A 24 1.86 -1.93 1.04
C LEU A 24 0.56 -2.70 1.29
N LEU A 25 0.40 -3.92 0.77
CA LEU A 25 -0.83 -4.71 0.92
C LEU A 25 -1.02 -5.22 2.35
N ASN A 26 -2.17 -4.92 2.94
CA ASN A 26 -2.62 -5.52 4.19
C ASN A 26 -3.32 -6.85 3.91
N LYS A 27 -2.54 -7.94 3.90
CA LYS A 27 -3.04 -9.30 3.69
C LYS A 27 -4.08 -9.77 4.71
N LYS A 28 -4.15 -9.11 5.87
CA LYS A 28 -5.15 -9.40 6.92
C LYS A 28 -6.48 -8.70 6.68
N SER A 29 -6.52 -7.66 5.83
CA SER A 29 -7.73 -6.89 5.55
C SER A 29 -8.80 -7.73 4.85
N LYS A 30 -10.06 -7.47 5.17
CA LYS A 30 -11.20 -8.11 4.49
C LYS A 30 -11.19 -7.80 2.99
N THR A 31 -10.94 -6.54 2.62
CA THR A 31 -10.89 -6.08 1.23
C THR A 31 -9.84 -6.83 0.40
N TYR A 32 -8.64 -7.04 0.93
CA TYR A 32 -7.64 -7.87 0.24
C TYR A 32 -8.08 -9.32 0.09
N LYS A 33 -8.62 -9.93 1.17
CA LYS A 33 -9.07 -11.33 1.16
C LYS A 33 -10.23 -11.58 0.19
N GLU A 34 -11.05 -10.58 -0.08
CA GLU A 34 -12.20 -10.69 -0.99
C GLU A 34 -11.87 -10.30 -2.42
N LEU A 35 -11.01 -9.29 -2.63
CA LEU A 35 -10.84 -8.65 -3.95
C LEU A 35 -9.39 -8.68 -4.49
N GLY A 36 -8.39 -9.02 -3.67
CA GLY A 36 -6.99 -8.78 -3.99
C GLY A 36 -6.06 -9.99 -3.86
N LYS A 37 -6.58 -11.20 -3.64
CA LYS A 37 -5.77 -12.41 -3.39
C LYS A 37 -4.73 -12.69 -4.49
N ASP A 38 -5.10 -12.46 -5.74
CA ASP A 38 -4.23 -12.76 -6.90
C ASP A 38 -3.27 -11.60 -7.22
N LEU A 39 -3.35 -10.48 -6.49
CA LEU A 39 -2.52 -9.30 -6.75
C LEU A 39 -1.08 -9.44 -6.26
N GLU A 40 -0.79 -10.40 -5.40
CA GLU A 40 0.57 -10.60 -4.89
C GLU A 40 1.54 -11.02 -6.01
N GLU A 41 1.06 -11.82 -6.95
CA GLU A 41 1.82 -12.28 -8.13
C GLU A 41 1.66 -11.34 -9.33
N SER A 42 0.87 -10.28 -9.18
CA SER A 42 0.62 -9.29 -10.23
C SER A 42 1.71 -8.21 -10.29
N ASN A 43 1.71 -7.44 -11.37
CA ASN A 43 2.62 -6.31 -11.53
C ASN A 43 2.29 -5.14 -10.58
N GLU A 44 3.28 -4.28 -10.30
CA GLU A 44 3.14 -3.17 -9.36
C GLU A 44 2.04 -2.17 -9.73
N LEU A 45 1.81 -1.93 -11.03
CA LEU A 45 0.79 -1.00 -11.51
C LEU A 45 -0.63 -1.49 -11.17
N ALA A 46 -0.87 -2.79 -11.32
CA ALA A 46 -2.15 -3.41 -10.94
C ALA A 46 -2.38 -3.31 -9.43
N VAL A 47 -1.34 -3.54 -8.63
CA VAL A 47 -1.40 -3.42 -7.17
C VAL A 47 -1.66 -1.97 -6.74
N ALA A 48 -0.95 -1.01 -7.33
CA ALA A 48 -1.13 0.41 -7.04
C ALA A 48 -2.55 0.88 -7.41
N SER A 49 -3.06 0.48 -8.58
CA SER A 49 -4.42 0.77 -9.03
C SER A 49 -5.46 0.18 -8.07
N PHE A 50 -5.24 -1.04 -7.60
CA PHE A 50 -6.09 -1.66 -6.59
C PHE A 50 -6.06 -0.90 -5.26
N LEU A 51 -4.88 -0.48 -4.77
CA LEU A 51 -4.76 0.25 -3.51
C LEU A 51 -5.37 1.66 -3.57
N ALA A 52 -5.24 2.35 -4.70
CA ALA A 52 -5.85 3.66 -4.93
C ALA A 52 -7.39 3.58 -4.87
N THR A 53 -7.97 2.53 -5.46
CA THR A 53 -9.42 2.27 -5.45
C THR A 53 -9.90 1.64 -4.14
N ASN A 54 -9.04 0.89 -3.45
CA ASN A 54 -9.34 0.17 -2.22
C ASN A 54 -8.37 0.53 -1.07
N PRO A 55 -8.37 1.77 -0.55
CA PRO A 55 -7.39 2.21 0.44
C PRO A 55 -7.41 1.43 1.77
N LYS A 56 -8.50 0.69 2.06
CA LYS A 56 -8.64 -0.19 3.24
C LYS A 56 -7.82 -1.48 3.11
N ALA A 57 -7.42 -1.85 1.89
CA ALA A 57 -6.56 -2.98 1.63
C ALA A 57 -5.06 -2.68 1.86
N MET A 58 -4.72 -1.44 2.27
CA MET A 58 -3.36 -0.99 2.53
C MET A 58 -2.98 -1.13 4.00
N ILE A 59 -1.70 -1.40 4.30
CA ILE A 59 -1.17 -1.32 5.66
C ILE A 59 -1.20 0.14 6.13
N ARG A 60 -1.57 0.35 7.39
CA ARG A 60 -1.69 1.69 7.99
C ARG A 60 -1.17 1.68 9.44
N PRO A 61 -0.67 2.81 9.96
CA PRO A 61 -0.39 4.06 9.23
C PRO A 61 0.74 3.91 8.21
N LEU A 62 0.78 4.77 7.20
CA LEU A 62 1.95 5.01 6.36
C LEU A 62 2.45 6.40 6.72
N VAL A 63 3.68 6.50 7.22
CA VAL A 63 4.26 7.77 7.66
C VAL A 63 5.55 8.00 6.91
N VAL A 64 5.66 9.14 6.24
CA VAL A 64 6.90 9.59 5.62
C VAL A 64 7.60 10.54 6.58
N ARG A 65 8.83 10.21 6.97
CA ARG A 65 9.67 11.07 7.82
C ARG A 65 11.12 10.92 7.41
N ASN A 66 11.85 12.04 7.32
CA ASN A 66 13.28 12.05 6.97
C ASN A 66 13.60 11.24 5.70
N ASN A 67 12.72 11.30 4.70
CA ASN A 67 12.86 10.55 3.44
C ASN A 67 12.84 9.02 3.61
N GLU A 68 12.22 8.54 4.69
CA GLU A 68 11.96 7.12 4.96
C GLU A 68 10.46 6.88 5.11
N LEU A 69 10.00 5.72 4.61
CA LEU A 69 8.63 5.25 4.79
C LEU A 69 8.56 4.32 5.99
N ILE A 70 7.76 4.69 6.98
CA ILE A 70 7.39 3.85 8.11
C ILE A 70 6.03 3.20 7.80
N ILE A 71 6.01 1.87 7.82
CA ILE A 71 4.84 1.05 7.46
C ILE A 71 4.25 0.39 8.70
N GLY A 72 3.00 0.70 8.97
CA GLY A 72 2.30 0.26 10.17
C GLY A 72 2.83 0.97 11.42
N PHE A 73 2.33 0.53 12.56
CA PHE A 73 2.84 0.92 13.85
C PHE A 73 3.29 -0.34 14.57
N LYS A 74 4.55 -0.36 14.99
CA LYS A 74 5.10 -1.37 15.88
C LYS A 74 5.52 -0.64 17.14
N ASP A 75 4.62 -0.55 18.12
CA ASP A 75 5.05 -0.28 19.48
C ASP A 75 5.92 -1.47 19.91
N LYS A 76 7.05 -1.17 20.54
CA LYS A 76 7.94 -2.22 21.07
C LYS A 76 7.22 -3.06 22.12
#